data_AF-A0A672RAC7-F1
#
_entry.id   AF-A0A672RAC7-F1
#
_cell.length_a   1.000
_cell.length_b   1.000
_cell.length_c   1.000
_cell.angle_alpha   90.00
_cell.angle_beta   90.00
_cell.angle_gamma   90.00
#
_symmetry.space_group_name_H-M   'P 1'
#
loop_
_entity.id
_entity.type
_entity.pdbx_description
1 polymer ?
#
loop_
_entity_poly.entity_id
_entity_poly.type
_entity_poly.pdbx_seq_one_letter_code
_entity_poly.pdbx_strand_id
1 'polypeptide(L)'
;MITSTRRVSADKPEVQIAFSLDETSELKDAEDPLPSVPDLEQRLQPVLPCRSLKESIEVYKNHCKMADEFNQVKHEITRLEDRKRELMAELLEDEKVSMEFAQLEEEYRILTEENRNLITVHSQRAQQLETLRVISQKRQGSS
;
A
#
# COMPACT_ATOMS: atom_id res chain seq x y z
N MET A 1 3.12 -61.18 -49.34
CA MET A 1 3.69 -60.05 -50.11
C MET A 1 4.88 -59.52 -49.33
N ILE A 2 6.02 -59.36 -50.00
CA ILE A 2 7.32 -58.98 -49.42
C ILE A 2 7.68 -57.58 -49.94
N THR A 3 8.60 -56.90 -49.24
CA THR A 3 9.46 -55.74 -49.63
C THR A 3 8.99 -54.38 -49.05
N SER A 4 9.86 -53.42 -48.67
CA SER A 4 11.32 -53.28 -48.77
C SER A 4 11.78 -52.15 -47.82
N THR A 5 12.78 -52.37 -46.97
CA THR A 5 13.49 -51.28 -46.27
C THR A 5 14.72 -50.88 -47.08
N ARG A 6 14.75 -49.63 -47.58
CA ARG A 6 15.86 -49.11 -48.39
C ARG A 6 16.98 -48.61 -47.49
N ARG A 7 18.17 -49.20 -47.61
CA ARG A 7 19.42 -48.70 -47.03
C ARG A 7 19.91 -47.51 -47.86
N VAL A 8 20.27 -46.41 -47.20
CA VAL A 8 20.88 -45.24 -47.84
C VAL A 8 22.40 -45.40 -47.74
N SER A 9 23.08 -45.47 -48.89
CA SER A 9 24.53 -45.59 -49.01
C SER A 9 25.23 -44.32 -48.54
N ALA A 10 26.33 -44.49 -47.81
CA ALA A 10 27.24 -43.43 -47.38
C ALA A 10 28.15 -43.03 -48.55
N ASP A 11 27.69 -42.13 -49.41
CA ASP A 11 28.56 -41.52 -50.42
C ASP A 11 28.01 -40.15 -50.88
N LYS A 12 28.13 -39.14 -50.01
CA LYS A 12 28.00 -37.71 -50.36
C LYS A 12 28.93 -36.90 -49.45
N PRO A 13 29.67 -35.91 -49.99
CA PRO A 13 30.64 -35.16 -49.20
C PRO A 13 29.94 -34.31 -48.14
N GLU A 14 30.57 -34.30 -46.98
CA GLU A 14 30.27 -33.48 -45.80
C GLU A 14 30.12 -32.01 -46.23
N VAL A 15 28.97 -31.40 -45.96
CA VAL A 15 28.74 -29.98 -46.21
C VAL A 15 29.57 -29.20 -45.19
N GLN A 16 30.80 -28.83 -45.57
CA GLN A 16 31.62 -27.92 -44.80
C GLN A 16 31.05 -26.51 -44.97
N ILE A 17 30.32 -26.03 -43.95
CA ILE A 17 29.90 -24.63 -43.88
C ILE A 17 31.14 -23.82 -43.50
N ALA A 18 31.86 -23.34 -44.51
CA ALA A 18 32.89 -22.33 -44.32
C ALA A 18 32.20 -20.97 -44.19
N PHE A 19 32.24 -20.38 -42.99
CA PHE A 19 31.88 -18.98 -42.80
C PHE A 19 33.03 -18.12 -43.35
N SER A 20 32.83 -17.54 -44.54
CA SER A 20 33.67 -16.46 -45.03
C SER A 20 33.21 -15.17 -44.34
N LEU A 21 34.00 -14.69 -43.39
CA LEU A 21 33.83 -13.37 -42.79
C LEU A 21 34.62 -12.38 -43.66
N ASP A 22 33.91 -11.70 -44.57
CA ASP A 22 34.47 -10.53 -45.23
C ASP A 22 34.53 -9.39 -44.20
N GLU A 23 35.75 -9.12 -43.72
CA GLU A 23 36.09 -7.91 -42.96
C GLU A 23 35.87 -6.68 -43.85
N THR A 24 34.78 -5.95 -43.59
CA THR A 24 34.66 -4.55 -44.01
C THR A 24 34.72 -3.69 -42.77
N SER A 25 35.95 -3.25 -42.47
CA SER A 25 36.24 -2.29 -41.42
C SER A 25 35.74 -0.91 -41.84
N GLU A 26 34.60 -0.48 -41.30
CA GLU A 26 34.23 0.93 -41.25
C GLU A 26 33.94 1.33 -39.80
N LEU A 27 35.03 1.66 -39.09
CA LEU A 27 35.00 2.37 -37.82
C LEU A 27 34.50 3.79 -38.04
N LYS A 28 33.31 4.08 -37.51
CA LYS A 28 32.92 5.38 -36.92
C LYS A 28 31.53 5.22 -36.31
N ASP A 29 31.47 4.83 -35.05
CA ASP A 29 30.37 5.26 -34.21
C ASP A 29 30.93 5.53 -32.82
N ALA A 30 30.52 6.66 -32.24
CA ALA A 30 30.90 6.99 -30.89
C ALA A 30 30.38 5.89 -29.97
N GLU A 31 31.28 5.13 -29.32
CA GLU A 31 30.91 4.13 -28.32
C GLU A 31 30.21 4.85 -27.15
N ASP A 32 28.89 4.91 -27.23
CA ASP A 32 28.04 5.42 -26.16
C ASP A 32 28.22 4.49 -24.94
N PRO A 33 28.63 5.00 -23.77
CA PRO A 33 28.93 4.17 -22.61
C PRO A 33 27.77 3.23 -22.28
N LEU A 34 28.09 1.96 -21.98
CA LEU A 34 27.06 1.02 -21.53
C LEU A 34 26.42 1.55 -20.23
N PRO A 35 25.09 1.47 -20.10
CA PRO A 35 24.41 1.85 -18.86
C PRO A 35 24.90 1.00 -17.70
N SER A 36 24.92 1.59 -16.50
CA SER A 36 25.29 0.90 -15.27
C SER A 36 24.35 -0.28 -15.01
N VAL A 37 24.88 -1.37 -14.44
CA VAL A 37 24.07 -2.52 -14.04
C VAL A 37 23.06 -2.06 -12.97
N PRO A 38 21.75 -2.21 -13.21
CA PRO A 38 20.72 -1.85 -12.24
C PRO A 38 20.75 -2.77 -11.01
N ASP A 39 20.41 -2.22 -9.85
CA ASP A 39 20.25 -3.01 -8.62
C ASP A 39 18.97 -3.85 -8.70
N LEU A 40 19.13 -5.15 -8.97
CA LEU A 40 18.05 -6.12 -9.16
C LEU A 40 18.38 -7.42 -8.43
N GLU A 41 17.34 -8.17 -8.08
CA GLU A 41 17.49 -9.53 -7.59
C GLU A 41 18.33 -10.38 -8.55
N GLN A 42 19.12 -11.31 -8.02
CA GLN A 42 20.07 -12.09 -8.82
C GLN A 42 19.45 -12.77 -10.05
N ARG A 43 18.18 -13.20 -9.97
CA ARG A 43 17.47 -13.84 -11.09
C ARG A 43 17.05 -12.88 -12.21
N LEU A 44 17.01 -11.58 -11.91
CA LEU A 44 16.59 -10.51 -12.82
C LEU A 44 17.78 -9.73 -13.39
N GLN A 45 19.01 -10.06 -12.97
CA GLN A 45 20.20 -9.37 -13.45
C GLN A 45 20.37 -9.55 -14.97
N PRO A 46 20.70 -8.47 -15.71
CA PRO A 46 20.94 -8.57 -17.14
C PRO A 46 22.18 -9.44 -17.42
N VAL A 47 22.10 -10.23 -18.48
CA VAL A 47 23.28 -10.90 -19.05
C VAL A 47 24.16 -9.84 -19.72
N LEU A 48 25.48 -9.92 -19.54
CA LEU A 48 26.42 -8.97 -20.15
C LEU A 48 26.35 -9.01 -21.69
N PRO A 49 26.38 -7.85 -22.36
CA PRO A 49 26.22 -7.79 -23.81
C PRO A 49 27.47 -8.29 -24.56
N CYS A 50 27.23 -8.94 -25.69
CA CYS A 50 28.28 -9.29 -26.66
C CYS A 50 28.63 -8.04 -27.50
N ARG A 51 29.84 -7.52 -27.36
CA ARG A 51 30.25 -6.24 -27.99
C ARG A 51 30.30 -6.27 -29.52
N SER A 52 30.49 -7.44 -30.12
CA SER A 52 30.52 -7.60 -31.57
C SER A 52 29.13 -7.64 -32.21
N LEU A 53 28.06 -7.78 -31.42
CA LEU A 53 26.68 -7.88 -31.89
C LEU A 53 25.85 -6.69 -31.41
N LYS A 54 25.41 -5.86 -32.36
CA LYS A 54 24.61 -4.66 -32.09
C LYS A 54 23.31 -4.99 -31.34
N GLU A 55 22.62 -6.06 -31.75
CA GLU A 55 21.38 -6.53 -31.12
C GLU A 55 21.57 -6.86 -29.63
N SER A 56 22.72 -7.44 -29.26
CA SER A 56 23.00 -7.79 -27.86
C SER A 56 23.20 -6.55 -26.99
N ILE A 57 23.87 -5.52 -27.52
CA ILE A 57 24.04 -4.24 -26.83
C ILE A 57 22.67 -3.56 -26.63
N GLU A 58 21.80 -3.59 -27.65
CA GLU A 58 20.48 -2.97 -27.58
C GLU A 58 19.55 -3.67 -26.58
N VAL A 59 19.52 -5.01 -26.56
CA VAL A 59 18.76 -5.78 -25.56
C VAL A 59 19.23 -5.45 -24.15
N TYR A 60 20.54 -5.35 -23.92
CA TYR A 60 21.08 -4.97 -22.62
C TYR A 60 20.64 -3.55 -22.20
N LYS A 61 20.70 -2.58 -23.11
CA LYS A 61 20.23 -1.21 -22.86
C LYS A 61 18.75 -1.17 -22.49
N ASN A 62 17.92 -1.91 -23.24
CA ASN A 62 16.48 -2.01 -22.96
C ASN A 62 16.20 -2.66 -21.61
N HIS A 63 16.93 -3.73 -21.25
CA HIS A 63 16.81 -4.36 -19.94
C HIS A 63 17.14 -3.39 -18.81
N CYS A 64 18.22 -2.61 -18.95
CA CYS A 64 18.60 -1.63 -17.94
C CYS A 64 17.50 -0.57 -17.74
N LYS A 65 16.92 -0.07 -18.84
CA LYS A 65 15.79 0.86 -18.77
C LYS A 65 14.58 0.26 -18.05
N MET A 66 14.20 -0.98 -18.40
CA MET A 66 13.08 -1.66 -17.74
C MET A 66 13.34 -1.92 -16.26
N ALA A 67 14.60 -2.17 -15.88
CA ALA A 67 14.98 -2.36 -14.49
C ALA A 67 14.81 -1.10 -13.65
N ASP A 68 15.13 0.07 -14.22
CA ASP A 68 14.92 1.35 -13.56
C ASP A 68 13.42 1.60 -13.34
N GLU A 69 12.59 1.33 -14.36
CA GLU A 69 11.12 1.41 -14.26
C GLU A 69 10.58 0.41 -13.21
N PHE A 70 11.09 -0.82 -13.20
CA PHE A 70 10.72 -1.84 -12.22
C PHE A 70 11.03 -1.39 -10.79
N ASN A 71 12.23 -0.85 -10.56
CA ASN A 71 12.62 -0.33 -9.27
C ASN A 71 11.75 0.86 -8.88
N GLN A 72 11.45 1.78 -9.80
CA GLN A 72 10.55 2.90 -9.52
C GLN A 72 9.17 2.40 -9.04
N VAL A 73 8.59 1.41 -9.72
CA VAL A 73 7.31 0.80 -9.32
C VAL A 73 7.43 0.11 -7.96
N LYS A 74 8.53 -0.60 -7.70
CA LYS A 74 8.78 -1.23 -6.40
C LYS A 74 8.78 -0.21 -5.25
N HIS A 75 9.46 0.92 -5.42
CA HIS A 75 9.46 2.00 -4.42
C HIS A 75 8.06 2.58 -4.21
N GLU A 76 7.30 2.77 -5.29
CA GLU A 76 5.92 3.27 -5.22
C GLU A 76 5.02 2.30 -4.45
N ILE A 77 5.13 0.99 -4.71
CA ILE A 77 4.40 -0.05 -3.96
C ILE A 77 4.72 0.06 -2.47
N THR A 78 5.99 0.11 -2.09
CA THR A 78 6.38 0.24 -0.68
C THR A 78 5.80 1.50 -0.05
N ARG A 79 5.89 2.64 -0.74
CA ARG A 79 5.32 3.91 -0.27
C ARG A 79 3.81 3.83 -0.05
N LEU A 80 3.07 3.19 -0.96
CA LEU A 80 1.63 3.00 -0.83
C LEU A 80 1.29 2.06 0.32
N GLU A 81 2.05 1.00 0.53
CA GLU A 81 1.88 0.10 1.66
C GLU A 81 2.14 0.78 3.01
N ASP A 82 3.18 1.61 3.10
CA ASP A 82 3.46 2.44 4.26
C ASP A 82 2.30 3.39 4.55
N ARG A 83 1.83 4.13 3.52
CA ARG A 83 0.71 5.05 3.68
C ARG A 83 -0.58 4.34 4.08
N LYS A 84 -0.83 3.14 3.55
CA LYS A 84 -1.97 2.32 3.96
C LYS A 84 -1.89 1.93 5.45
N ARG A 85 -0.70 1.56 5.94
CA ARG A 85 -0.49 1.25 7.37
C ARG A 85 -0.75 2.46 8.26
N GLU A 86 -0.27 3.63 7.86
CA GLU A 86 -0.53 4.90 8.57
C GLU A 86 -2.03 5.20 8.67
N LEU A 87 -2.75 5.12 7.56
CA LEU A 87 -4.20 5.35 7.52
C LEU A 87 -4.97 4.34 8.39
N MET A 88 -4.55 3.08 8.43
CA MET A 88 -5.16 2.10 9.31
C MET A 88 -4.93 2.44 10.79
N ALA A 89 -3.75 2.95 11.15
CA ALA A 89 -3.46 3.37 12.51
C ALA A 89 -4.30 4.60 12.92
N GLU A 90 -4.47 5.56 12.02
CA GLU A 90 -5.33 6.74 12.21
C GLU A 90 -6.79 6.33 12.45
N LEU A 91 -7.35 5.43 11.62
CA LEU A 91 -8.70 4.92 11.79
C LEU A 91 -8.93 4.20 13.13
N LEU A 92 -7.93 3.48 13.63
CA LEU A 92 -8.03 2.81 14.93
C LEU A 92 -8.06 3.82 16.09
N GLU A 93 -7.32 4.92 16.00
CA GLU A 93 -7.40 5.97 17.02
C GLU A 93 -8.76 6.70 16.96
N ASP A 94 -9.28 6.97 15.76
CA ASP A 94 -10.61 7.56 15.58
C ASP A 94 -11.72 6.67 16.17
N GLU A 95 -11.63 5.35 15.99
CA GLU A 95 -12.58 4.40 16.59
C GLU A 95 -12.55 4.46 18.12
N LYS A 96 -11.34 4.56 18.70
CA LYS A 96 -11.17 4.72 20.15
C LYS A 96 -11.77 6.03 20.66
N VAL A 97 -11.52 7.15 19.96
CA VAL A 97 -12.12 8.46 20.30
C VAL A 97 -13.64 8.42 20.18
N SER A 98 -14.18 7.74 19.16
CA SER A 98 -15.64 7.55 19.00
C SER A 98 -16.24 6.77 20.18
N MET A 99 -15.54 5.73 20.67
CA MET A 99 -15.97 4.99 21.86
C MET A 99 -15.93 5.86 23.12
N GLU A 100 -14.88 6.67 23.31
CA GLU A 100 -14.80 7.62 24.43
C GLU A 100 -15.93 8.66 24.37
N PHE A 101 -16.24 9.17 23.18
CA PHE A 101 -17.36 10.09 22.97
C PHE A 101 -18.70 9.46 23.35
N ALA A 102 -18.97 8.22 22.93
CA ALA A 102 -20.19 7.50 23.29
C ALA A 102 -20.32 7.27 24.81
N GLN A 103 -19.21 7.03 25.50
CA GLN A 103 -19.20 6.91 26.97
C GLN A 103 -19.57 8.25 27.64
N LEU A 104 -19.00 9.36 27.16
CA LEU A 104 -19.30 10.69 27.68
C LEU A 104 -20.75 11.11 27.41
N GLU A 105 -21.31 10.77 26.26
CA GLU A 105 -22.73 11.02 25.96
C GLU A 105 -23.65 10.30 26.94
N GLU A 106 -23.34 9.05 27.28
CA GLU A 106 -24.10 8.27 28.25
C GLU A 106 -23.99 8.85 29.66
N GLU A 107 -22.78 9.21 30.10
CA GLU A 107 -22.58 9.87 31.39
C GLU A 107 -23.35 11.19 31.49
N TYR A 108 -23.26 12.02 30.44
CA TYR A 108 -24.00 13.28 30.36
C TYR A 108 -25.52 13.05 30.46
N ARG A 109 -26.04 12.02 29.79
CA ARG A 109 -27.46 11.65 29.85
C ARG A 109 -27.87 11.30 31.28
N ILE A 110 -27.11 10.44 31.96
CA ILE A 110 -27.37 10.03 33.35
C ILE A 110 -27.36 11.25 34.27
N LEU A 111 -26.32 12.08 34.18
CA LEU A 111 -26.20 13.29 35.00
C LEU A 111 -27.34 14.27 34.75
N THR A 112 -27.79 14.40 33.50
CA THR A 112 -28.92 15.26 33.15
C THR A 112 -30.22 14.78 33.80
N GLU A 113 -30.45 13.46 33.79
CA GLU A 113 -31.63 12.86 34.44
C GLU A 113 -31.57 13.04 35.97
N GLU A 114 -30.43 12.75 36.59
CA GLU A 114 -30.26 12.93 38.03
C GLU A 114 -30.44 14.39 38.45
N ASN A 115 -29.87 15.33 37.70
CA ASN A 115 -30.03 16.76 37.96
C ASN A 115 -31.50 17.18 37.89
N ARG A 116 -32.24 16.72 36.87
CA ARG A 116 -33.68 16.96 36.74
C ARG A 116 -34.45 16.41 37.93
N ASN A 117 -34.11 15.22 38.41
CA ASN A 117 -34.72 14.60 39.57
C ASN A 117 -34.45 15.41 40.85
N LEU A 118 -33.21 15.86 41.05
CA LEU A 118 -32.82 16.71 42.18
C LEU A 118 -33.56 18.05 42.16
N ILE A 119 -33.65 18.72 41.01
CA ILE A 119 -34.43 19.96 40.85
C ILE A 119 -35.89 19.73 41.24
N THR A 120 -36.48 18.62 40.79
CA THR A 120 -37.86 18.26 41.11
C THR A 120 -38.05 18.09 42.61
N VAL A 121 -37.20 17.29 43.28
CA VAL A 121 -37.28 17.09 44.73
C VAL A 121 -37.06 18.41 45.47
N HIS A 122 -36.07 19.21 45.09
CA HIS A 122 -35.79 20.50 45.69
C HIS A 122 -37.01 21.43 45.62
N SER A 123 -37.64 21.54 44.44
CA SER A 123 -38.84 22.37 44.25
C SER A 123 -40.02 21.92 45.11
N GLN A 124 -40.26 20.61 45.22
CA GLN A 124 -41.31 20.05 46.07
C GLN A 124 -41.06 20.34 47.55
N ARG A 125 -39.80 20.18 48.01
CA ARG A 125 -39.42 20.50 49.39
C ARG A 125 -39.58 21.99 49.69
N ALA A 126 -39.20 22.86 48.77
CA ALA A 126 -39.38 24.31 48.91
C ALA A 126 -40.87 24.68 49.06
N GLN A 127 -41.76 24.09 48.25
CA GLN A 127 -43.21 24.29 48.37
C GLN A 127 -43.80 23.78 49.69
N GLN A 128 -43.33 22.63 50.17
CA GLN A 128 -43.72 22.08 51.47
C GLN A 128 -43.33 23.03 52.61
N LEU A 129 -42.11 23.56 52.59
CA LEU A 129 -41.62 24.51 53.60
C LEU A 129 -42.45 25.82 53.59
N GLU A 130 -42.76 26.36 52.42
CA GLU A 130 -43.59 27.57 52.32
C GLU A 130 -45.00 27.33 52.87
N THR A 131 -45.59 26.18 52.57
CA THR A 131 -46.91 25.80 53.11
C THR A 131 -46.89 25.76 54.65
N LEU A 132 -45.86 25.13 55.24
CA LEU A 132 -45.70 25.06 56.70
C LEU A 132 -45.53 26.45 57.32
N ARG A 133 -44.77 27.34 56.68
CA ARG A 133 -44.58 28.73 57.10
C ARG A 133 -45.89 29.51 57.11
N VAL A 134 -46.72 29.38 56.07
CA VAL A 134 -48.03 30.05 56.01
C VAL A 134 -48.97 29.53 57.10
N ILE A 135 -48.98 28.22 57.34
CA ILE A 135 -49.82 27.59 58.38
C ILE A 135 -49.41 28.07 59.78
N SER A 136 -48.10 28.16 60.08
CA SER A 136 -47.64 28.60 61.39
C SER A 136 -47.98 30.07 61.66
N GLN A 137 -47.85 30.95 60.65
CA GLN A 137 -48.25 32.35 60.76
C GLN A 137 -49.76 32.53 61.03
N LYS A 138 -50.62 31.77 60.34
CA LYS A 138 -52.07 31.83 60.57
C LYS A 138 -52.48 31.41 61.99
N ARG A 139 -51.76 30.46 62.59
CA ARG A 139 -52.03 30.01 63.97
C ARG A 139 -51.59 31.03 65.03
N GLN A 140 -50.52 31.79 64.77
CA GLN A 140 -50.03 32.80 65.71
C GLN A 140 -50.86 34.09 65.71
N GLY A 141 -51.59 34.41 64.64
CA GLY A 141 -52.49 35.57 64.58
C GLY A 141 -53.88 35.36 65.19
N SER A 142 -54.15 34.20 65.82
CA SER A 142 -55.45 33.82 66.39
C SER A 142 -55.48 33.78 67.93
N SER A 143 -54.54 34.45 68.60
CA SER A 143 -54.58 34.73 70.06
C SER A 143 -54.82 36.21 70.30
#